data_AF-A0A2G9YH55-F1
#
_entry.id   AF-A0A2G9YH55-F1
#
_cell.length_a   1.000
_cell.length_b   1.000
_cell.length_c   1.000
_cell.angle_alpha   90.00
_cell.angle_beta   90.00
_cell.angle_gamma   90.00
#
_symmetry.space_group_name_H-M   'P 1'
#
loop_
_entity.id
_entity.type
_entity.pdbx_description
1 polymer ?
#
loop_
_entity_poly.entity_id
_entity_poly.type
_entity_poly.pdbx_seq_one_letter_code
_entity_poly.pdbx_strand_id
1 'polypeptide(L)'
;EFLLIILISILAIIGILFLLIRIMVIDPIKQLLSGMEKIGWGELNYRVKTKRHDEIGDLFSSLNVMAEKLKDRTEALQAEREGLTEKVAQKTKELQGKVDDLEKFNKITIGRELKMIELKKEINKFKKTPETTNNNI
;
A
#
# COMPACT_ATOMS: atom_id res chain seq x y z
N GLU A 1 -59.68 43.00 16.50
CA GLU A 1 -59.47 42.31 15.21
C GLU A 1 -58.10 42.59 14.60
N PHE A 2 -57.69 43.85 14.40
CA PHE A 2 -56.39 44.20 13.79
C PHE A 2 -55.15 43.59 14.48
N LEU A 3 -55.10 43.56 15.81
CA LEU A 3 -53.98 42.95 16.56
C LEU A 3 -53.83 41.44 16.33
N LEU A 4 -54.94 40.71 16.15
CA LEU A 4 -54.91 39.28 15.86
C LEU A 4 -54.36 39.01 14.46
N ILE A 5 -54.74 39.85 13.49
CA ILE A 5 -54.22 39.76 12.12
C ILE A 5 -52.71 40.00 12.11
N ILE A 6 -52.23 41.01 12.85
CA ILE A 6 -50.79 41.26 13.01
C ILE A 6 -50.10 40.05 13.61
N LEU A 7 -50.60 39.50 14.71
CA LEU A 7 -50.01 38.33 15.36
C LEU A 7 -49.91 37.12 14.41
N ILE A 8 -51.00 36.82 13.70
CA ILE A 8 -51.04 35.72 12.73
C ILE A 8 -50.03 35.96 11.59
N SER A 9 -49.94 37.20 11.09
CA SER A 9 -48.99 37.55 10.03
C SER A 9 -47.53 37.36 10.47
N ILE A 10 -47.18 37.74 11.71
CA ILE A 10 -45.84 37.55 12.27
C ILE A 10 -45.52 36.06 12.39
N LEU A 11 -46.45 35.26 12.91
CA LEU A 11 -46.28 33.81 13.02
C LEU A 11 -46.11 33.14 11.65
N ALA A 12 -46.86 33.59 10.65
CA ALA A 12 -46.74 33.11 9.28
C ALA A 12 -45.34 33.42 8.71
N ILE A 13 -44.85 34.65 8.89
CA ILE A 13 -43.51 35.05 8.43
C ILE A 13 -42.41 34.21 9.11
N ILE A 14 -42.50 34.00 10.41
CA ILE A 14 -41.55 33.16 11.16
C ILE A 14 -41.57 31.73 10.62
N GLY A 15 -42.76 31.16 10.40
CA GLY A 15 -42.91 29.81 9.84
C GLY A 15 -42.30 29.69 8.45
N ILE A 16 -42.54 30.67 7.57
CA ILE A 16 -41.97 30.72 6.23
C ILE A 16 -40.44 30.84 6.29
N LEU A 17 -39.91 31.73 7.12
CA LEU A 17 -38.46 31.91 7.27
C LEU A 17 -37.79 30.64 7.77
N PHE A 18 -38.38 29.97 8.77
CA PHE A 18 -37.89 28.68 9.27
C PHE A 18 -37.85 27.61 8.17
N LEU A 19 -38.92 27.52 7.36
CA LEU A 19 -38.98 26.58 6.23
C LEU A 19 -37.90 26.88 5.18
N LEU A 20 -37.69 28.15 4.85
CA LEU A 20 -36.66 28.58 3.89
C LEU A 20 -35.26 28.21 4.38
N ILE A 21 -34.92 28.52 5.64
CA ILE A 21 -33.61 28.16 6.22
C ILE A 21 -33.39 26.64 6.18
N ARG A 22 -34.44 25.87 6.51
CA ARG A 22 -34.34 24.41 6.50
C ARG A 22 -34.00 23.86 5.12
N ILE A 23 -34.73 24.29 4.09
CA ILE A 23 -34.57 23.79 2.72
C ILE A 23 -33.28 24.35 2.08
N MET A 24 -32.94 25.61 2.35
CA MET A 24 -31.82 26.28 1.68
C MET A 24 -30.47 26.01 2.32
N VAL A 25 -30.43 25.70 3.62
CA VAL A 25 -29.17 25.60 4.40
C VAL A 25 -29.08 24.28 5.17
N ILE A 26 -30.03 23.98 6.05
CA ILE A 26 -29.91 22.84 6.99
C ILE A 26 -29.87 21.51 6.25
N ASP A 27 -30.82 21.27 5.35
CA ASP A 27 -30.92 20.00 4.63
C ASP A 27 -29.72 19.78 3.67
N PRO A 28 -29.26 20.79 2.91
CA PRO A 28 -28.01 20.69 2.15
C PRO A 28 -26.77 20.41 2.99
N ILE A 29 -26.62 21.06 4.15
CA ILE A 29 -25.48 20.79 5.06
C ILE A 29 -25.52 19.34 5.57
N LYS A 30 -26.70 18.81 5.91
CA LYS A 30 -26.84 17.41 6.30
C LYS A 30 -26.48 16.45 5.17
N GLN A 31 -26.85 16.78 3.94
CA GLN A 31 -26.46 15.98 2.76
C GLN A 31 -24.95 16.00 2.54
N LEU A 32 -24.30 17.16 2.73
CA LEU A 32 -22.84 17.26 2.67
C LEU A 32 -22.20 16.37 3.73
N LEU A 33 -22.65 16.45 4.97
CA LEU A 33 -22.12 15.66 6.09
C LEU A 33 -22.25 14.16 5.82
N SER A 34 -23.42 13.70 5.36
CA SER A 34 -23.62 12.29 4.99
C SER A 34 -22.71 11.87 3.83
N GLY A 35 -22.48 12.75 2.84
CA GLY A 35 -21.54 12.49 1.77
C GLY A 35 -20.10 12.35 2.25
N MET A 36 -19.68 13.25 3.16
CA MET A 36 -18.36 13.18 3.79
C MET A 36 -18.18 11.88 4.59
N GLU A 37 -19.20 11.46 5.34
CA GLU A 37 -19.16 10.21 6.11
C GLU A 37 -18.97 8.99 5.20
N LYS A 38 -19.74 8.88 4.11
CA LYS A 38 -19.59 7.78 3.13
C LYS A 38 -18.20 7.74 2.51
N ILE A 39 -17.69 8.89 2.08
CA ILE A 39 -16.33 9.01 1.54
C ILE A 39 -15.29 8.61 2.60
N GLY A 40 -15.50 9.03 3.85
CA GLY A 40 -14.65 8.66 4.99
C GLY A 40 -14.63 7.17 5.29
N TRP A 41 -15.73 6.45 5.04
CA TRP A 41 -15.83 4.99 5.14
C TRP A 41 -15.22 4.25 3.94
N GLY A 42 -14.66 4.96 2.97
CA GLY A 42 -14.01 4.37 1.79
C GLY A 42 -14.90 4.23 0.56
N GLU A 43 -16.14 4.77 0.58
CA GLU A 43 -17.00 4.83 -0.62
C GLU A 43 -16.53 5.94 -1.58
N LEU A 44 -15.30 5.84 -2.09
CA LEU A 44 -14.65 6.91 -2.87
C LEU A 44 -15.28 7.15 -4.26
N ASN A 45 -16.24 6.32 -4.67
CA ASN A 45 -17.05 6.54 -5.88
C ASN A 45 -18.34 7.34 -5.60
N TYR A 46 -18.68 7.59 -4.34
CA TYR A 46 -19.86 8.37 -3.98
C TYR A 46 -19.67 9.84 -4.39
N ARG A 47 -20.68 10.41 -5.06
CA ARG A 47 -20.68 11.81 -5.48
C ARG A 47 -21.99 12.48 -5.10
N VAL A 48 -21.89 13.66 -4.49
CA VAL A 48 -23.08 14.47 -4.19
C VAL A 48 -23.46 15.26 -5.45
N LYS A 49 -24.64 14.99 -6.00
CA LYS A 49 -25.18 15.73 -7.15
C LYS A 49 -25.75 17.07 -6.66
N THR A 50 -25.38 18.16 -7.31
CA THR A 50 -25.96 19.48 -7.05
C THR A 50 -26.20 20.23 -8.36
N LYS A 51 -27.25 21.05 -8.36
CA LYS A 51 -27.51 22.07 -9.39
C LYS A 51 -27.39 23.48 -8.82
N ARG A 52 -26.90 23.60 -7.58
CA ARG A 52 -26.70 24.89 -6.91
C ARG A 52 -25.45 25.54 -7.47
N HIS A 53 -25.50 26.86 -7.62
CA HIS A 53 -24.40 27.70 -8.11
C HIS A 53 -24.04 28.75 -7.05
N ASP A 54 -24.13 28.35 -5.77
CA ASP A 54 -23.81 29.15 -4.60
C ASP A 54 -22.70 28.46 -3.81
N GLU A 55 -22.32 29.04 -2.66
CA GLU A 55 -21.24 28.54 -1.82
C GLU A 55 -21.50 27.10 -1.33
N ILE A 56 -22.77 26.72 -1.14
CA ILE A 56 -23.14 25.36 -0.79
C ILE A 56 -22.90 24.41 -1.97
N GLY A 57 -23.22 24.85 -3.19
CA GLY A 57 -22.84 24.16 -4.43
C GLY A 57 -21.33 23.98 -4.58
N ASP A 58 -20.55 25.01 -4.24
CA ASP A 58 -19.08 24.95 -4.27
C ASP A 58 -18.52 23.98 -3.24
N LEU A 59 -19.12 23.90 -2.05
CA LEU A 59 -18.76 22.89 -1.04
C LEU A 59 -19.01 21.47 -1.54
N PHE A 60 -20.14 21.22 -2.21
CA PHE A 60 -20.45 19.90 -2.77
C PHE A 60 -19.46 19.53 -3.87
N SER A 61 -19.13 20.49 -4.74
CA SER A 61 -18.14 20.31 -5.80
C SER A 61 -16.75 20.02 -5.23
N SER A 62 -16.34 20.76 -4.20
CA SER A 62 -15.07 20.56 -3.50
C SER A 62 -14.98 19.18 -2.82
N LEU A 63 -16.08 18.71 -2.22
CA LEU A 63 -16.16 17.36 -1.67
C LEU A 63 -15.97 16.29 -2.75
N ASN A 64 -16.63 16.44 -3.90
CA ASN A 64 -16.49 15.50 -5.01
C ASN A 64 -15.05 15.46 -5.54
N VAL A 65 -14.38 16.61 -5.67
CA VAL A 65 -12.97 16.69 -6.07
C VAL A 65 -12.07 16.02 -5.04
N MET A 66 -12.34 16.20 -3.74
CA MET A 66 -11.60 15.52 -2.68
C MET A 66 -11.75 13.99 -2.78
N ALA A 67 -12.98 13.50 -3.02
CA ALA A 67 -13.26 12.08 -3.18
C ALA A 67 -12.53 11.48 -4.39
N GLU A 68 -12.47 12.20 -5.51
CA GLU A 68 -11.70 11.79 -6.69
C GLU A 68 -10.21 11.67 -6.36
N LYS A 69 -9.63 12.71 -5.74
CA LYS A 69 -8.21 12.70 -5.36
C LYS A 69 -7.86 11.59 -4.38
N LEU A 70 -8.76 11.27 -3.46
CA LEU A 70 -8.58 10.13 -2.55
C LEU A 70 -8.58 8.82 -3.32
N LYS A 71 -9.52 8.64 -4.25
CA LYS A 71 -9.59 7.44 -5.10
C LYS A 71 -8.30 7.25 -5.89
N ASP A 72 -7.86 8.27 -6.62
CA ASP A 72 -6.64 8.22 -7.42
C ASP A 72 -5.41 7.85 -6.59
N ARG A 73 -5.30 8.43 -5.39
CA ARG A 73 -4.19 8.11 -4.47
C ARG A 73 -4.25 6.69 -3.96
N THR A 74 -5.43 6.19 -3.61
CA THR A 74 -5.61 4.81 -3.16
C THR A 74 -5.27 3.81 -4.26
N GLU A 75 -5.69 4.07 -5.50
CA GLU A 75 -5.35 3.24 -6.66
C GLU A 75 -3.85 3.27 -6.97
N ALA A 76 -3.21 4.45 -6.92
CA ALA A 76 -1.77 4.57 -7.12
C ALA A 76 -0.95 3.82 -6.04
N LEU A 77 -1.36 3.93 -4.76
CA LEU A 77 -0.73 3.19 -3.67
C LEU A 77 -0.89 1.68 -3.82
N GLN A 78 -2.03 1.22 -4.33
CA GLN A 78 -2.26 -0.20 -4.60
C GLN A 78 -1.34 -0.70 -5.71
N ALA A 79 -1.23 0.04 -6.82
CA ALA A 79 -0.31 -0.31 -7.91
C ALA A 79 1.16 -0.31 -7.46
N GLU A 80 1.57 0.66 -6.63
CA GLU A 80 2.92 0.70 -6.07
C GLU A 80 3.19 -0.51 -5.17
N ARG A 81 2.23 -0.90 -4.32
CA ARG A 81 2.34 -2.09 -3.47
C ARG A 81 2.51 -3.35 -4.30
N GLU A 82 1.73 -3.52 -5.35
CA GLU A 82 1.84 -4.67 -6.26
C GLU A 82 3.22 -4.74 -6.91
N GLY A 83 3.73 -3.61 -7.42
CA GLY A 83 5.08 -3.54 -7.97
C GLY A 83 6.19 -3.83 -6.95
N LEU A 84 6.03 -3.37 -5.70
CA LEU A 84 6.96 -3.70 -4.61
C LEU A 84 6.92 -5.18 -4.27
N THR A 85 5.74 -5.81 -4.23
CA THR A 85 5.60 -7.24 -3.99
C THR A 85 6.30 -8.06 -5.08
N GLU A 86 6.14 -7.69 -6.35
CA GLU A 86 6.85 -8.35 -7.45
C GLU A 86 8.37 -8.20 -7.32
N LYS A 87 8.85 -6.99 -7.00
CA LYS A 87 10.27 -6.71 -6.82
C LYS A 87 10.88 -7.49 -5.65
N VAL A 88 10.13 -7.61 -4.55
CA VAL A 88 10.53 -8.44 -3.40
C VAL A 88 10.60 -9.90 -3.81
N ALA A 89 9.60 -10.43 -4.51
CA ALA A 89 9.61 -11.82 -4.99
C ALA A 89 10.81 -12.10 -5.91
N GLN A 90 11.12 -11.18 -6.83
CA GLN A 90 12.27 -11.29 -7.73
C GLN A 90 13.59 -11.30 -6.94
N LYS A 91 13.76 -10.36 -5.99
CA LYS A 91 14.97 -10.28 -5.16
C LYS A 91 15.13 -11.50 -4.26
N THR A 92 14.05 -12.00 -3.69
CA THR A 92 14.08 -13.22 -2.88
C THR A 92 14.53 -14.41 -3.71
N LYS A 93 14.02 -14.55 -4.95
CA LYS A 93 14.45 -15.60 -5.88
C LYS A 93 15.93 -15.47 -6.28
N GLU A 94 16.40 -14.24 -6.55
CA GLU A 94 17.82 -13.99 -6.85
C GLU A 94 18.73 -14.35 -5.66
N LEU A 95 18.36 -13.92 -4.45
CA LEU A 95 19.11 -14.23 -3.24
C LEU A 95 19.14 -15.73 -2.96
N GLN A 96 18.03 -16.44 -3.14
CA GLN A 96 18.00 -17.89 -2.99
C GLN A 96 18.96 -18.58 -3.96
N GLY A 97 18.99 -18.15 -5.23
CA GLY A 97 19.96 -18.67 -6.20
C GLY A 97 21.41 -18.44 -5.76
N LYS A 98 21.73 -17.27 -5.21
CA LYS A 98 23.08 -16.98 -4.67
C LYS A 98 23.42 -17.84 -3.45
N VAL A 99 22.46 -18.11 -2.58
CA VAL A 99 22.63 -19.02 -1.43
C VAL A 99 22.94 -20.42 -1.93
N ASP A 100 22.15 -20.94 -2.88
CA ASP A 100 22.35 -22.28 -3.45
C ASP A 100 23.73 -22.42 -4.12
N ASP A 101 24.20 -21.36 -4.80
CA ASP A 101 25.52 -21.34 -5.45
C ASP A 101 26.66 -21.32 -4.41
N LEU A 102 26.52 -20.55 -3.32
CA LEU A 102 27.46 -20.55 -2.20
C LEU A 102 27.53 -21.92 -1.52
N GLU A 103 26.40 -22.59 -1.32
CA GLU A 103 26.35 -23.94 -0.74
C GLU A 103 27.07 -24.97 -1.62
N LYS A 104 26.82 -24.94 -2.94
CA LYS A 104 27.53 -25.80 -3.90
C LYS A 104 29.04 -25.53 -3.88
N PHE A 105 29.44 -24.27 -3.90
CA PHE A 105 30.85 -23.88 -3.87
C PHE A 105 31.55 -24.36 -2.58
N ASN A 106 30.89 -24.19 -1.44
CA ASN A 106 31.39 -24.65 -0.15
C ASN A 106 31.59 -26.18 -0.15
N LYS A 107 30.58 -26.95 -0.59
CA LYS A 107 30.65 -28.42 -0.70
C LYS A 107 31.81 -28.89 -1.59
N ILE A 108 32.01 -28.23 -2.75
CA ILE A 108 33.12 -28.53 -3.67
C ILE A 108 34.48 -28.27 -2.98
N THR A 109 34.59 -27.14 -2.29
CA THR A 109 35.84 -26.72 -1.64
C THR A 109 36.22 -27.68 -0.50
N ILE A 110 35.27 -28.02 0.37
CA ILE A 110 35.49 -29.03 1.43
C ILE A 110 35.89 -30.38 0.82
N GLY A 111 35.22 -30.82 -0.25
CA GLY A 111 35.59 -32.05 -0.95
C GLY A 111 37.03 -32.04 -1.48
N ARG A 112 37.47 -30.90 -2.04
CA ARG A 112 38.87 -30.71 -2.48
C ARG A 112 39.85 -30.75 -1.31
N GLU A 113 39.56 -30.09 -0.20
CA GLU A 113 40.43 -30.09 0.97
C GLU A 113 40.58 -31.48 1.59
N LEU A 114 39.48 -32.22 1.74
CA LEU A 114 39.50 -33.60 2.21
C LEU A 114 40.36 -34.49 1.32
N LYS A 115 40.22 -34.34 -0.01
CA LYS A 115 41.05 -35.11 -0.96
C LYS A 115 42.54 -34.76 -0.84
N MET A 116 42.88 -33.48 -0.65
CA MET A 116 44.27 -33.05 -0.44
C MET A 116 44.87 -33.65 0.83
N ILE A 117 44.09 -33.76 1.91
CA ILE A 117 44.53 -34.41 3.15
C ILE A 117 44.81 -35.89 2.91
N GLU A 118 43.93 -36.58 2.19
CA GLU A 118 44.10 -37.99 1.82
C GLU A 118 45.38 -38.20 0.99
N LEU A 119 45.56 -37.41 -0.07
CA LEU A 119 46.75 -37.47 -0.93
C LEU A 119 48.04 -37.16 -0.16
N LYS A 120 48.03 -36.18 0.76
CA LYS A 120 49.19 -35.89 1.62
C LYS A 120 49.54 -37.07 2.52
N LYS A 121 48.55 -37.80 3.06
CA LYS A 121 48.77 -39.00 3.86
C LYS A 121 49.38 -40.13 3.02
N GLU A 122 48.90 -40.34 1.80
CA GLU A 122 49.44 -41.33 0.87
C GLU A 122 50.91 -41.02 0.51
N ILE A 123 51.21 -39.78 0.09
CA ILE A 123 52.59 -39.36 -0.23
C ILE A 123 53.54 -39.61 0.94
N ASN A 124 53.11 -39.32 2.17
CA ASN A 124 53.92 -39.57 3.37
C ASN A 124 54.15 -41.06 3.66
N LYS A 125 53.20 -41.94 3.33
CA LYS A 125 53.43 -43.39 3.39
C LYS A 125 54.49 -43.82 2.38
N PHE A 126 54.39 -43.35 1.12
CA PHE A 126 55.37 -43.68 0.08
C PHE A 126 56.79 -43.18 0.40
N LYS A 127 56.93 -41.98 1.00
CA LYS A 127 58.22 -41.44 1.44
C LYS A 127 58.85 -42.16 2.63
N LYS A 128 58.07 -42.90 3.43
CA LYS A 128 58.57 -43.68 4.57
C LYS A 128 59.02 -45.10 4.20
N THR A 129 58.80 -45.53 2.96
CA THR A 129 59.39 -46.78 2.45
C THR A 129 60.90 -46.55 2.28
N PRO A 130 61.77 -47.33 2.95
CA PRO A 130 63.21 -47.20 2.73
C PRO A 130 63.52 -47.53 1.27
N GLU A 131 64.36 -46.71 0.63
CA GLU A 131 65.04 -47.07 -0.61
C GLU A 131 65.78 -48.40 -0.37
N THR A 132 65.16 -49.51 -0.75
CA THR A 132 65.89 -50.77 -0.93
C THR A 132 66.75 -50.61 -2.17
N THR A 133 68.02 -50.31 -1.91
CA THR A 133 69.25 -50.50 -2.70
C THR A 133 69.10 -51.16 -4.07
N ASN A 134 69.65 -50.53 -5.11
CA ASN A 134 70.28 -51.29 -6.19
C ASN A 134 71.58 -50.60 -6.64
N ASN A 135 72.68 -50.97 -5.98
CA ASN A 135 74.01 -50.96 -6.57
C ASN A 135 73.95 -51.85 -7.83
N ASN A 136 74.36 -51.36 -8.99
CA ASN A 136 75.14 -52.15 -9.94
C ASN A 136 75.73 -51.28 -11.06
N ILE A 137 77.07 -51.41 -11.17
CA ILE A 137 78.05 -50.94 -12.18
C ILE A 137 78.59 -49.52 -11.98
#